data_AF-A0A0S8B3Z3-F1
#
_entry.id   AF-A0A0S8B3Z3-F1
#
_cell.length_a   1.000
_cell.length_b   1.000
_cell.length_c   1.000
_cell.angle_alpha   90.00
_cell.angle_beta   90.00
_cell.angle_gamma   90.00
#
_symmetry.space_group_name_H-M   'P 1'
#
loop_
_entity.id
_entity.type
_entity.pdbx_description
1 polymer ?
#
loop_
_entity_poly.entity_id
_entity_poly.type
_entity_poly.pdbx_seq_one_letter_code
_entity_poly.pdbx_strand_id
1 'polypeptide(L)'
;MNNFVKTTVLGGLIFLTPIVLVVAIVGKGFSLVHGLAKPALQVLSVETVLGAATIHIVSVVLLVLLCFLAGLYSRTAGAGRLGNWLEKRLLEKIPTYPLLKAKLRSALQPEQLETLQPIMVRFDDSWQFALLVEQVKPDASLVFLPGAPDAWSGSVCIVSGDRVEPLDVSVQRIIQLMKRLGEGAAPDLSQLRFGAHEA
;
A
#
# COMPACT_ATOMS: atom_id res chain seq x y z
N MET A 1 5.53 -20.70 -32.08
CA MET A 1 4.24 -19.98 -32.15
C MET A 1 3.36 -20.15 -30.90
N ASN A 2 3.19 -21.36 -30.33
CA ASN A 2 2.33 -21.57 -29.14
C ASN A 2 2.69 -20.73 -27.90
N ASN A 3 3.97 -20.44 -27.66
CA ASN A 3 4.38 -19.66 -26.49
C ASN A 3 4.03 -18.17 -26.64
N PHE A 4 4.08 -17.60 -27.84
CA PHE A 4 3.73 -16.19 -28.03
C PHE A 4 2.23 -15.96 -27.78
N VAL A 5 1.37 -16.77 -28.40
CA VAL A 5 -0.09 -16.68 -28.18
C VAL A 5 -0.46 -16.93 -26.73
N LYS A 6 0.14 -17.93 -26.06
CA LYS A 6 -0.10 -18.20 -24.63
C LYS A 6 0.33 -17.03 -23.75
N THR A 7 1.52 -16.46 -23.97
CA THR A 7 2.01 -15.34 -23.15
C THR A 7 1.20 -14.06 -23.40
N THR A 8 0.77 -13.78 -24.63
CA THR A 8 -0.09 -12.63 -24.94
C THR A 8 -1.49 -12.80 -24.36
N VAL A 9 -2.09 -13.98 -24.46
CA VAL A 9 -3.41 -14.26 -23.85
C VAL A 9 -3.33 -14.21 -22.32
N LEU A 10 -2.26 -14.75 -21.73
CA LEU A 10 -2.07 -14.72 -20.28
C LEU A 10 -1.84 -13.29 -19.78
N GLY A 11 -1.01 -12.50 -20.46
CA GLY A 11 -0.81 -11.09 -20.16
C GLY A 11 -2.09 -10.26 -20.33
N GLY A 12 -2.84 -10.51 -21.41
CA GLY A 12 -4.14 -9.90 -21.65
C GLY A 12 -5.16 -10.23 -20.56
N LEU A 13 -5.23 -11.47 -20.11
CA LEU A 13 -6.13 -11.91 -19.04
C LEU A 13 -5.77 -11.25 -17.69
N ILE A 14 -4.49 -11.20 -17.34
CA ILE A 14 -4.00 -10.54 -16.12
C ILE A 14 -4.33 -9.05 -16.15
N PHE A 15 -4.15 -8.39 -17.30
CA PHE A 15 -4.48 -6.97 -17.47
C PHE A 15 -5.99 -6.68 -17.49
N LEU A 16 -6.78 -7.57 -18.08
CA LEU A 16 -8.23 -7.44 -18.14
C LEU A 16 -8.89 -7.65 -16.77
N THR A 17 -8.29 -8.47 -15.90
CA THR A 17 -8.81 -8.80 -14.56
C THR A 17 -9.15 -7.56 -13.72
N PRO A 18 -8.26 -6.58 -13.49
CA PRO A 18 -8.61 -5.37 -12.73
C PRO A 18 -9.69 -4.53 -13.42
N ILE A 19 -9.69 -4.44 -14.76
CA ILE A 19 -10.70 -3.68 -15.51
C ILE A 19 -12.09 -4.31 -15.34
N VAL A 20 -12.19 -5.63 -15.52
CA VAL A 20 -13.45 -6.38 -15.37
C VAL A 20 -13.97 -6.26 -13.95
N LEU A 21 -13.09 -6.32 -12.95
CA LEU A 21 -13.47 -6.13 -11.55
C LEU A 21 -14.10 -4.75 -11.32
N VAL A 22 -13.47 -3.68 -11.82
CA VAL A 22 -13.99 -2.31 -11.69
C VAL A 22 -15.35 -2.19 -12.39
N VAL A 23 -15.46 -2.66 -13.63
CA VAL A 23 -16.73 -2.63 -14.39
C VAL A 23 -17.83 -3.42 -13.69
N ALA A 24 -17.51 -4.59 -13.14
CA ALA A 24 -18.48 -5.42 -12.42
C ALA A 24 -18.97 -4.73 -11.12
N ILE A 25 -18.07 -4.07 -10.38
CA ILE A 25 -18.43 -3.33 -9.16
C ILE A 25 -19.31 -2.13 -9.50
N VAL A 26 -18.91 -1.30 -10.47
CA VAL A 26 -19.69 -0.13 -10.91
C VAL A 26 -21.04 -0.56 -11.46
N GLY A 27 -21.09 -1.63 -12.27
CA GLY A 27 -22.33 -2.17 -12.81
C GLY A 27 -23.30 -2.66 -11.72
N LYS A 28 -22.80 -3.38 -10.70
CA LYS A 28 -23.63 -3.77 -9.55
C LYS A 28 -24.12 -2.55 -8.76
N GLY A 29 -23.24 -1.58 -8.51
CA GLY A 29 -23.61 -0.32 -7.84
C GLY A 29 -24.71 0.41 -8.60
N PHE A 30 -24.55 0.56 -9.92
CA PHE A 30 -25.55 1.16 -10.78
C PHE A 30 -26.89 0.41 -10.72
N SER A 31 -26.88 -0.92 -10.78
CA SER A 31 -28.10 -1.72 -10.70
C SER A 31 -28.85 -1.55 -9.36
N LEU A 32 -28.12 -1.45 -8.24
CA LEU A 32 -28.71 -1.20 -6.93
C LEU A 32 -29.35 0.19 -6.86
N VAL A 33 -28.60 1.21 -7.30
CA VAL A 33 -29.06 2.60 -7.32
C VAL A 33 -30.26 2.77 -8.26
N HIS A 34 -30.24 2.12 -9.43
CA HIS A 34 -31.34 2.14 -10.37
C HIS A 34 -32.62 1.53 -9.79
N GLY A 35 -32.50 0.45 -9.00
CA GLY A 35 -33.61 -0.12 -8.25
C GLY A 35 -34.22 0.85 -7.23
N LEU A 36 -33.39 1.68 -6.60
CA LEU A 36 -33.81 2.71 -5.64
C LEU A 36 -34.28 4.02 -6.30
N ALA A 37 -33.86 4.30 -7.53
CA ALA A 37 -34.25 5.50 -8.26
C ALA A 37 -35.74 5.49 -8.66
N LYS A 38 -36.32 4.30 -8.93
CA LYS A 38 -37.73 4.15 -9.28
C LYS A 38 -38.69 4.72 -8.22
N PRO A 39 -38.62 4.33 -6.93
CA PRO A 39 -39.48 4.92 -5.90
C PRO A 39 -39.16 6.39 -5.63
N ALA A 40 -37.90 6.80 -5.72
CA ALA A 40 -37.51 8.20 -5.51
C ALA A 40 -38.16 9.15 -6.54
N LEU A 41 -38.20 8.75 -7.82
CA LEU A 41 -38.82 9.53 -8.90
C LEU A 41 -40.34 9.62 -8.77
N GLN A 42 -40.99 8.61 -8.19
CA GLN A 42 -42.42 8.64 -7.90
C GLN A 42 -42.77 9.62 -6.77
N VAL A 43 -41.89 9.78 -5.78
CA VAL A 43 -42.08 10.74 -4.67
C VAL A 43 -41.81 12.19 -5.11
N LEU A 44 -40.89 12.39 -6.06
CA LEU A 44 -40.49 13.71 -6.54
C LEU A 44 -41.43 14.30 -7.62
N SER A 45 -42.49 13.58 -8.01
CA SER A 45 -43.47 14.01 -9.02
C SER A 45 -42.85 14.61 -10.29
N VAL A 46 -41.71 14.06 -10.72
CA VAL A 46 -41.05 14.50 -11.95
C VAL A 46 -41.84 13.95 -13.12
N GLU A 47 -42.77 14.75 -13.65
CA GLU A 47 -43.52 14.41 -14.85
C GLU A 47 -42.53 14.06 -15.98
N THR A 48 -42.73 12.87 -16.55
CA THR A 48 -41.74 12.16 -17.37
C THR A 48 -41.75 12.71 -18.79
N VAL A 49 -41.34 13.96 -18.98
CA VAL A 49 -41.28 14.58 -20.33
C VAL A 49 -40.26 13.84 -21.24
N LEU A 50 -39.32 13.06 -20.67
CA LEU A 50 -38.28 12.29 -21.38
C LEU A 50 -38.28 10.76 -21.16
N GLY A 51 -39.30 10.19 -20.52
CA GLY A 51 -39.44 8.72 -20.38
C GLY A 51 -38.24 7.98 -19.73
N ALA A 52 -37.89 6.81 -20.26
CA ALA A 52 -36.89 5.88 -19.69
C ALA A 52 -35.45 6.44 -19.61
N ALA A 53 -35.10 7.40 -20.46
CA ALA A 53 -33.78 8.03 -20.47
C ALA A 53 -33.51 8.85 -19.20
N THR A 54 -34.54 9.50 -18.65
CA THR A 54 -34.45 10.29 -17.41
C THR A 54 -34.05 9.42 -16.23
N ILE A 55 -34.56 8.18 -16.16
CA ILE A 55 -34.23 7.25 -15.06
C ILE A 55 -32.75 6.88 -15.09
N HIS A 56 -32.17 6.64 -16.28
CA HIS A 56 -30.75 6.33 -16.41
C HIS A 56 -29.87 7.51 -15.99
N ILE A 57 -30.19 8.73 -16.46
CA ILE A 57 -29.45 9.94 -16.11
C ILE A 57 -29.51 10.17 -14.59
N VAL A 58 -30.69 10.07 -13.98
CA VAL A 58 -30.87 10.22 -12.53
C VAL A 58 -30.11 9.14 -11.77
N SER A 59 -30.09 7.90 -12.26
CA SER A 59 -29.33 6.80 -11.64
C SER A 59 -27.82 7.05 -11.67
N VAL A 60 -27.30 7.58 -12.79
CA VAL A 60 -25.88 7.97 -12.89
C VAL A 60 -25.56 9.10 -11.93
N VAL A 61 -26.38 10.15 -11.90
CA VAL A 61 -26.20 11.29 -10.99
C VAL A 61 -26.22 10.84 -9.53
N LEU A 62 -27.18 9.99 -9.16
CA LEU A 62 -27.31 9.47 -7.80
C LEU A 62 -26.12 8.56 -7.44
N LEU A 63 -25.63 7.74 -8.37
CA LEU A 63 -24.44 6.93 -8.17
C LEU A 63 -23.19 7.79 -7.96
N VAL A 64 -22.98 8.82 -8.80
CA VAL A 64 -21.86 9.77 -8.65
C VAL A 64 -21.94 10.49 -7.31
N LEU A 65 -23.13 10.94 -6.91
CA LEU A 65 -23.36 11.61 -5.64
C LEU A 65 -23.09 10.69 -4.45
N LEU A 66 -23.53 9.42 -4.51
CA LEU A 66 -23.22 8.42 -3.50
C LEU A 66 -21.71 8.13 -3.41
N CYS A 67 -21.02 7.98 -4.55
CA CYS A 67 -19.58 7.82 -4.58
C CYS A 67 -18.85 9.04 -3.99
N PHE A 68 -19.32 10.25 -4.31
CA PHE A 68 -18.77 11.49 -3.76
C PHE A 68 -18.96 11.59 -2.24
N LEU A 69 -20.17 11.32 -1.75
CA LEU A 69 -20.47 11.31 -0.31
C LEU A 69 -19.67 10.23 0.43
N ALA A 70 -19.54 9.03 -0.15
CA ALA A 70 -18.70 7.97 0.41
C ALA A 70 -17.22 8.39 0.46
N GLY A 71 -16.71 9.06 -0.59
CA GLY A 71 -15.35 9.60 -0.64
C GLY A 71 -15.12 10.79 0.31
N LEU A 72 -16.15 11.59 0.57
CA LEU A 72 -16.10 12.63 1.61
C LEU A 72 -16.10 11.99 2.99
N TYR A 73 -16.94 10.99 3.21
CA TYR A 73 -17.01 10.23 4.46
C TYR A 73 -15.70 9.49 4.74
N SER A 74 -15.04 8.94 3.71
CA SER A 74 -13.76 8.23 3.87
C SER A 74 -12.63 9.10 4.40
N ARG A 75 -12.75 10.44 4.32
CA ARG A 75 -11.79 11.39 4.90
C ARG A 75 -12.03 11.69 6.38
N THR A 76 -13.09 11.16 6.96
CA THR A 76 -13.44 11.38 8.37
C THR A 76 -12.93 10.25 9.26
N ALA A 77 -12.67 10.56 10.54
CA ALA A 77 -12.30 9.55 11.55
C ALA A 77 -13.37 8.45 11.74
N GLY A 78 -14.64 8.73 11.37
CA GLY A 78 -15.74 7.77 11.42
C GLY A 78 -15.58 6.62 10.43
N ALA A 79 -15.05 6.89 9.23
CA ALA A 79 -14.80 5.86 8.23
C ALA A 79 -13.74 4.84 8.68
N GLY A 80 -12.68 5.32 9.36
CA GLY A 80 -11.68 4.43 9.95
C GLY A 80 -12.26 3.51 11.02
N ARG A 81 -13.22 4.00 11.83
CA ARG A 81 -13.89 3.19 12.85
C ARG A 81 -14.79 2.11 12.25
N LEU A 82 -15.57 2.45 11.22
CA LEU A 82 -16.42 1.49 10.52
C LEU A 82 -15.59 0.41 9.81
N GLY A 83 -14.50 0.81 9.13
CA GLY A 83 -13.56 -0.12 8.51
C GLY A 83 -12.96 -1.10 9.53
N ASN A 84 -12.44 -0.58 10.64
CA ASN A 84 -11.88 -1.41 11.72
C ASN A 84 -12.93 -2.35 12.35
N TRP A 85 -14.19 -1.94 12.44
CA TRP A 85 -15.27 -2.79 12.95
C TRP A 85 -15.61 -3.93 12.00
N LEU A 86 -15.74 -3.63 10.70
CA LEU A 86 -16.00 -4.62 9.66
C LEU A 86 -14.87 -5.66 9.62
N GLU A 87 -13.65 -5.17 9.74
CA GLU A 87 -12.45 -5.98 9.75
C GLU A 87 -12.41 -6.98 10.90
N LYS A 88 -12.64 -6.51 12.13
CA LYS A 88 -12.66 -7.35 13.33
C LYS A 88 -13.74 -8.43 13.30
N ARG A 89 -14.89 -8.15 12.69
CA ARG A 89 -16.01 -9.09 12.65
C ARG A 89 -15.95 -10.11 11.52
N LEU A 90 -15.45 -9.70 10.36
CA LEU A 90 -15.57 -10.50 9.13
C LEU A 90 -14.21 -10.95 8.61
N LEU A 91 -13.22 -10.06 8.57
CA LEU A 91 -11.96 -10.32 7.87
C LEU A 91 -10.89 -10.95 8.76
N GLU A 92 -10.88 -10.67 10.07
CA GLU A 92 -10.00 -11.36 11.03
C GLU A 92 -10.35 -12.86 11.18
N LYS A 93 -11.53 -13.30 10.74
CA LYS A 93 -11.88 -14.72 10.65
C LYS A 93 -11.21 -15.45 9.49
N ILE A 94 -10.61 -14.72 8.56
CA ILE A 94 -9.87 -15.27 7.43
C ILE A 94 -8.40 -15.35 7.84
N PRO A 95 -7.82 -16.56 8.05
CA PRO A 95 -6.48 -16.72 8.61
C PRO A 95 -5.37 -16.00 7.83
N THR A 96 -5.57 -15.79 6.53
CA THR A 96 -4.62 -15.15 5.61
C THR A 96 -4.76 -13.63 5.52
N TYR A 97 -5.85 -13.05 6.03
CA TYR A 97 -6.11 -11.62 5.91
C TYR A 97 -5.15 -10.75 6.76
N PRO A 98 -4.78 -11.11 8.00
CA PRO A 98 -3.78 -10.35 8.77
C PRO A 98 -2.43 -10.24 8.04
N LEU A 99 -2.01 -11.32 7.37
CA LEU A 99 -0.78 -11.37 6.57
C LEU A 99 -0.88 -10.47 5.33
N LEU A 100 -2.00 -10.50 4.61
CA LEU A 100 -2.22 -9.63 3.44
C LEU A 100 -2.27 -8.15 3.84
N LYS A 101 -2.93 -7.85 4.97
CA LYS A 101 -3.00 -6.49 5.50
C LYS A 101 -1.64 -5.98 5.97
N ALA A 102 -0.83 -6.81 6.60
CA ALA A 102 0.55 -6.46 6.97
C ALA A 102 1.37 -6.09 5.73
N LYS A 103 1.28 -6.88 4.66
CA LYS A 103 1.92 -6.58 3.37
C LYS A 103 1.41 -5.27 2.76
N LEU A 104 0.10 -5.06 2.73
CA LEU A 104 -0.50 -3.82 2.22
C LEU A 104 -0.12 -2.58 3.04
N ARG A 105 -0.06 -2.71 4.37
CA ARG A 105 0.36 -1.62 5.29
C ARG A 105 1.83 -1.30 5.16
N SER A 106 2.68 -2.31 4.98
CA SER A 106 4.12 -2.12 4.72
C SER A 106 4.34 -1.34 3.42
N ALA A 107 3.45 -1.51 2.43
CA ALA A 107 3.53 -0.80 1.17
C ALA A 107 3.06 0.68 1.23
N LEU A 108 2.44 1.16 2.33
CA LEU A 108 1.57 2.35 2.26
C LEU A 108 1.55 3.32 3.47
N GLN A 109 2.62 3.51 4.23
CA GLN A 109 2.63 4.58 5.27
C GLN A 109 3.82 5.53 5.12
N PRO A 110 3.72 6.55 4.26
CA PRO A 110 4.75 7.58 4.10
C PRO A 110 5.10 8.28 5.42
N GLU A 111 4.11 8.52 6.30
CA GLU A 111 4.33 9.28 7.53
C GLU A 111 5.21 8.52 8.55
N GLN A 112 5.20 7.19 8.53
CA GLN A 112 6.07 6.36 9.38
C GLN A 112 7.47 6.19 8.81
N LEU A 113 7.66 6.45 7.51
CA LEU A 113 8.97 6.37 6.84
C LEU A 113 9.80 7.63 7.08
N GLU A 114 9.15 8.79 7.27
CA GLU A 114 9.86 10.05 7.54
C GLU A 114 10.51 10.09 8.92
N THR A 115 10.04 9.28 9.88
CA THR A 115 10.59 9.22 11.24
C THR A 115 11.77 8.27 11.38
N LEU A 116 11.97 7.34 10.45
CA LEU A 116 13.01 6.33 10.54
C LEU A 116 14.31 6.88 9.95
N GLN A 117 15.39 6.85 10.73
CA GLN A 117 16.70 7.31 10.28
C GLN A 117 17.44 6.20 9.53
N PRO A 118 17.83 6.41 8.26
CA PRO A 118 18.74 5.52 7.55
C PRO A 118 20.11 5.44 8.21
N ILE A 119 20.58 4.21 8.38
CA ILE A 119 21.87 3.90 8.97
C ILE A 119 22.53 2.77 8.19
N MET A 120 23.83 2.65 8.34
CA MET A 120 24.59 1.47 7.97
C MET A 120 24.92 0.72 9.26
N VAL A 121 24.66 -0.59 9.25
CA VAL A 121 25.00 -1.47 10.38
C VAL A 121 26.17 -2.34 9.97
N ARG A 122 27.22 -2.33 10.78
CA ARG A 122 28.38 -3.20 10.64
C ARG A 122 28.15 -4.51 11.39
N PHE A 123 28.09 -5.59 10.63
CA PHE A 123 28.31 -6.95 11.13
C PHE A 123 29.78 -7.32 10.97
N ASP A 124 30.15 -8.54 11.35
CA ASP A 124 31.56 -8.93 11.47
C ASP A 124 32.35 -8.65 10.18
N ASP A 125 32.00 -9.29 9.07
CA ASP A 125 32.65 -9.09 7.76
C ASP A 125 31.70 -8.45 6.72
N SER A 126 30.64 -7.76 7.16
CA SER A 126 29.65 -7.21 6.25
C SER A 126 28.97 -5.95 6.77
N TRP A 127 28.45 -5.16 5.84
CA TRP A 127 27.67 -3.96 6.12
C TRP A 127 26.30 -4.08 5.48
N GLN A 128 25.27 -3.63 6.17
CA GLN A 128 23.91 -3.71 5.69
C GLN A 128 23.19 -2.39 5.92
N PHE A 129 22.46 -1.92 4.90
CA PHE A 129 21.50 -0.84 5.06
C PHE A 129 20.51 -1.22 6.15
N ALA A 130 20.20 -0.30 7.05
CA ALA A 130 19.20 -0.49 8.08
C ALA A 130 18.47 0.81 8.38
N LEU A 131 17.36 0.69 9.09
CA LEU A 131 16.59 1.81 9.61
C LEU A 131 16.64 1.77 11.13
N LEU A 132 17.08 2.87 11.75
CA LEU A 132 17.01 3.01 13.20
C LEU A 132 15.55 3.10 13.62
N VAL A 133 15.11 2.15 14.44
CA VAL A 133 13.73 2.12 14.97
C VAL A 133 13.66 2.95 16.24
N GLU A 134 14.51 2.63 17.22
CA GLU A 134 14.65 3.38 18.47
C GLU A 134 15.98 3.06 19.15
N GLN A 135 16.42 3.95 20.02
CA GLN A 135 17.56 3.69 20.90
C GLN A 135 17.04 3.05 22.20
N VAL A 136 17.41 1.79 22.43
CA VAL A 136 16.93 1.01 23.59
C VAL A 136 17.72 1.39 24.85
N LYS A 137 19.03 1.59 24.69
CA LYS A 137 20.00 2.03 25.72
C LYS A 137 21.09 2.88 25.07
N PRO A 138 21.91 3.61 25.85
CA PRO A 138 23.01 4.41 25.29
C PRO A 138 23.94 3.64 24.35
N ASP A 139 24.14 2.34 24.61
CA ASP A 139 25.01 1.42 23.89
C ASP A 139 24.27 0.41 23.01
N ALA A 140 22.93 0.46 22.94
CA ALA A 140 22.13 -0.52 22.20
C ALA A 140 21.00 0.12 21.39
N SER A 141 20.97 -0.19 20.10
CA SER A 141 20.01 0.34 19.13
C SER A 141 19.16 -0.77 18.55
N LEU A 142 17.83 -0.59 18.53
CA LEU A 142 16.91 -1.45 17.80
C LEU A 142 16.88 -0.98 16.35
N VAL A 143 17.21 -1.89 15.43
CA VAL A 143 17.31 -1.59 14.00
C VAL A 143 16.44 -2.55 13.20
N PHE A 144 15.88 -2.05 12.11
CA PHE A 144 15.21 -2.85 11.09
C PHE A 144 16.17 -3.06 9.91
N LEU A 145 16.40 -4.31 9.57
CA LEU A 145 17.23 -4.76 8.44
C LEU A 145 16.30 -5.09 7.26
N PRO A 146 16.17 -4.22 6.25
CA PRO A 146 15.33 -4.49 5.09
C PRO A 146 15.82 -5.69 4.26
N GLY A 147 14.87 -6.38 3.63
CA GLY A 147 15.12 -7.48 2.68
C GLY A 147 15.08 -7.03 1.22
N ALA A 148 15.41 -7.93 0.29
CA ALA A 148 15.33 -7.68 -1.16
C ALA A 148 14.69 -8.87 -1.88
N PRO A 149 13.83 -8.66 -2.91
CA PRO A 149 13.43 -7.37 -3.48
C PRO A 149 12.35 -6.62 -2.68
N ASP A 150 11.73 -7.28 -1.69
CA ASP A 150 10.75 -6.67 -0.80
C ASP A 150 11.45 -6.10 0.44
N ALA A 151 11.59 -4.77 0.49
CA ALA A 151 12.23 -4.03 1.58
C ALA A 151 11.65 -4.36 2.97
N TRP A 152 10.39 -4.80 3.03
CA TRP A 152 9.69 -5.07 4.29
C TRP A 152 9.70 -6.54 4.71
N SER A 153 10.31 -7.41 3.90
CA SER A 153 10.46 -8.85 4.21
C SER A 153 11.59 -9.15 5.21
N GLY A 154 12.29 -8.12 5.67
CA GLY A 154 13.45 -8.22 6.52
C GLY A 154 13.17 -8.54 7.99
N SER A 155 14.13 -8.24 8.85
CA SER A 155 14.10 -8.59 10.29
C SER A 155 14.42 -7.38 11.17
N VAL A 156 14.09 -7.48 12.45
CA VAL A 156 14.56 -6.55 13.48
C VAL A 156 15.65 -7.20 14.31
N CYS A 157 16.64 -6.43 14.74
CA CYS A 157 17.63 -6.88 15.71
C CYS A 157 18.14 -5.73 16.57
N ILE A 158 18.79 -6.06 17.69
CA ILE A 158 19.47 -5.10 18.53
C ILE A 158 20.97 -5.20 18.22
N VAL A 159 21.59 -4.05 17.95
CA VAL A 159 23.03 -3.95 17.70
C VAL A 159 23.66 -2.97 18.68
N SER A 160 24.96 -3.17 18.92
CA SER A 160 25.74 -2.23 19.72
C SER A 160 25.89 -0.89 19.02
N GLY A 161 25.89 0.20 19.77
CA GLY A 161 25.93 1.57 19.24
C GLY A 161 27.17 1.86 18.38
N ASP A 162 28.31 1.23 18.67
CA ASP A 162 29.55 1.34 17.89
C ASP A 162 29.50 0.65 16.51
N ARG A 163 28.45 -0.11 16.24
CA ARG A 163 28.21 -0.76 14.94
C ARG A 163 27.28 0.04 14.03
N VAL A 164 26.79 1.19 14.48
CA VAL A 164 25.80 2.01 13.76
C VAL A 164 26.47 3.26 13.21
N GLU A 165 26.43 3.42 11.90
CA GLU A 165 26.88 4.64 11.20
C GLU A 165 25.69 5.33 10.54
N PRO A 166 25.43 6.62 10.81
CA PRO A 166 24.40 7.37 10.09
C PRO A 166 24.65 7.38 8.59
N LEU A 167 23.58 7.24 7.81
CA LEU A 167 23.66 7.25 6.36
C LEU A 167 22.83 8.41 5.81
N ASP A 168 23.48 9.32 5.06
CA ASP A 168 22.80 10.46 4.44
C ASP A 168 22.10 10.05 3.14
N VAL A 169 21.03 9.27 3.28
CA VAL A 169 20.11 8.88 2.21
C VAL A 169 18.69 8.91 2.72
N SER A 170 17.70 8.95 1.83
CA SER A 170 16.30 8.81 2.23
C SER A 170 15.90 7.34 2.41
N VAL A 171 14.89 7.09 3.25
CA VAL A 171 14.27 5.75 3.37
C VAL A 171 13.75 5.25 2.01
N GLN A 172 13.19 6.16 1.20
CA GLN A 172 12.73 5.85 -0.16
C GLN A 172 13.88 5.36 -1.06
N ARG A 173 15.07 5.96 -0.92
CA ARG A 173 16.28 5.53 -1.64
C ARG A 173 16.67 4.10 -1.26
N ILE A 174 16.68 3.77 0.04
CA ILE A 174 16.92 2.38 0.50
C ILE A 174 15.89 1.42 -0.09
N ILE A 175 14.60 1.75 -0.02
CA ILE A 175 13.53 0.91 -0.60
C ILE A 175 13.75 0.69 -2.10
N GLN A 176 14.16 1.73 -2.83
CA GLN A 176 14.49 1.62 -4.26
C GLN A 176 15.68 0.70 -4.50
N LEU A 177 16.73 0.83 -3.69
CA LEU A 177 17.90 -0.05 -3.76
C LEU A 177 17.51 -1.51 -3.51
N MET A 178 16.68 -1.79 -2.50
CA MET A 178 16.21 -3.16 -2.23
C MET A 178 15.44 -3.75 -3.42
N LYS A 179 14.53 -2.98 -4.02
CA LYS A 179 13.79 -3.41 -5.23
C LYS A 179 14.70 -3.72 -6.41
N ARG A 180 15.86 -3.07 -6.49
CA ARG A 180 16.88 -3.25 -7.53
C ARG A 180 18.04 -4.15 -7.09
N LEU A 181 17.89 -4.91 -6.00
CA LEU A 181 18.91 -5.81 -5.48
C LEU A 181 20.26 -5.11 -5.19
N GLY A 182 20.23 -3.83 -4.82
CA GLY A 182 21.41 -3.00 -4.54
C GLY A 182 22.04 -2.33 -5.76
N GLU A 183 21.50 -2.52 -6.96
CA GLU A 183 22.02 -1.88 -8.17
C GLU A 183 22.00 -0.35 -8.06
N GLY A 184 23.17 0.27 -8.27
CA GLY A 184 23.33 1.72 -8.20
C GLY A 184 23.57 2.29 -6.80
N ALA A 185 23.88 1.45 -5.80
CA ALA A 185 24.21 1.89 -4.44
C ALA A 185 25.59 2.57 -4.30
N ALA A 186 26.50 2.41 -5.27
CA ALA A 186 27.90 2.87 -5.15
C ALA A 186 28.05 4.36 -4.75
N PRO A 187 27.28 5.32 -5.30
CA PRO A 187 27.36 6.72 -4.87
C PRO A 187 26.96 6.90 -3.40
N ASP A 188 25.91 6.18 -2.96
CA ASP A 188 25.37 6.23 -1.60
C ASP A 188 26.36 5.63 -0.57
N LEU A 189 27.24 4.72 -1.02
CA LEU A 189 28.23 4.04 -0.18
C LEU A 189 29.59 4.75 -0.13
N SER A 190 29.90 5.63 -1.09
CA SER A 190 31.19 6.33 -1.15
C SER A 190 31.46 7.27 0.05
N GLN A 191 30.43 7.62 0.80
CA GLN A 191 30.51 8.43 2.02
C GLN A 191 30.98 7.63 3.25
N LEU A 192 30.96 6.30 3.18
CA LEU A 192 31.30 5.42 4.30
C LEU A 192 32.72 4.87 4.17
N ARG A 193 33.35 4.65 5.32
CA ARG A 193 34.66 4.00 5.40
C ARG A 193 34.49 2.53 5.73
N PHE A 194 34.67 1.67 4.74
CA PHE A 194 34.67 0.23 4.93
C PHE A 194 36.08 -0.26 5.29
N GLY A 195 36.30 -0.74 6.52
CA GLY A 195 37.58 -1.29 6.95
C GLY A 195 37.71 -1.39 8.48
N ALA A 196 38.51 -2.36 8.94
CA ALA A 196 38.76 -2.61 10.35
C ALA A 196 39.51 -1.42 11.00
N HIS A 197 38.98 -0.91 12.10
CA HIS A 197 39.82 -0.28 13.10
C HIS A 197 40.72 -1.37 13.70
N GLU A 198 41.88 -1.61 13.09
CA GLU A 198 43.04 -2.15 13.80
C GLU A 198 43.77 -0.98 14.45
N ALA A 199 43.48 -0.75 15.74
CA ALA A 199 44.39 -0.28 16.78
C ALA A 199 43.68 -0.30 18.14
#